data_AF-A0A1H2EN66-F1
#
_entry.id   AF-A0A1H2EN66-F1
#
_cell.length_a   1.000
_cell.length_b   1.000
_cell.length_c   1.000
_cell.angle_alpha   90.00
_cell.angle_beta   90.00
_cell.angle_gamma   90.00
#
_symmetry.space_group_name_H-M   'P 1'
#
loop_
_entity.id
_entity.type
_entity.pdbx_description
1 polymer ?
#
loop_
_entity_poly.entity_id
_entity_poly.type
_entity_poly.pdbx_seq_one_letter_code
_entity_poly.pdbx_strand_id
1 'polypeptide(L)'
;MSNLRILYKNIFDDHSGAAMSVPGSVIGHQLSNLKDDQKAKTWRSVDLSSPKMIITWASAQEISGVALAFTNLIAGSTFQITLYDDPAAGTLLHDTGAIPVTYNYDPPVGFDSIGSASFAYGGGAHVSAFFNSVSGVERMEIELTSAGNPDGYIEISRIIAGKFWEPNENADYGAKTDFIDTTTGMRTSAGDLITDRGTITRAMEFSMQAMDAQDKAALNNLFRSIGKSQPLFISLVPGNGPITEEQLSQQIYGKLDQDLSVTLPFFQRYSASKRIVEV
;
A
#
# COMPACT_ATOMS: atom_id res chain seq x y z
N MET A 1 1.15 -13.59 -16.77
CA MET A 1 1.52 -12.36 -16.05
C MET A 1 0.41 -12.07 -15.07
N SER A 2 0.74 -11.66 -13.85
CA SER A 2 -0.27 -11.17 -12.91
C SER A 2 -0.77 -9.81 -13.39
N ASN A 3 -2.09 -9.62 -13.35
CA ASN A 3 -2.72 -8.39 -13.82
C ASN A 3 -2.53 -7.28 -12.79
N LEU A 4 -2.31 -6.04 -13.26
CA LEU A 4 -2.37 -4.82 -12.46
C LEU A 4 -3.56 -4.86 -11.50
N ARG A 5 -3.32 -4.62 -10.21
CA ARG A 5 -4.38 -4.49 -9.20
C ARG A 5 -4.36 -3.10 -8.57
N ILE A 6 -5.53 -2.48 -8.52
CA ILE A 6 -5.74 -1.17 -7.91
C ILE A 6 -6.76 -1.30 -6.78
N LEU A 7 -6.36 -1.01 -5.55
CA LEU A 7 -7.29 -0.78 -4.44
C LEU A 7 -7.62 0.70 -4.38
N TYR A 8 -8.91 1.00 -4.44
CA TYR A 8 -9.49 2.34 -4.38
C TYR A 8 -10.74 2.27 -3.51
N LYS A 9 -11.15 3.39 -2.91
CA LYS A 9 -12.20 3.45 -1.88
C LYS A 9 -11.87 2.55 -0.69
N ASN A 10 -10.95 3.05 0.12
CA ASN A 10 -10.47 2.33 1.29
C ASN A 10 -11.60 2.12 2.32
N ILE A 11 -12.20 0.93 2.37
CA ILE A 11 -13.28 0.64 3.32
C ILE A 11 -12.79 0.61 4.77
N PHE A 12 -11.47 0.54 4.99
CA PHE A 12 -10.89 0.69 6.32
C PHE A 12 -11.31 2.02 6.96
N ASP A 13 -11.51 3.08 6.19
CA ASP A 13 -11.89 4.38 6.75
C ASP A 13 -13.33 4.42 7.29
N ASP A 14 -14.16 3.48 6.85
CA ASP A 14 -15.58 3.34 7.20
C ASP A 14 -15.83 2.26 8.27
N HIS A 15 -14.78 1.77 8.95
CA HIS A 15 -14.95 0.79 10.05
C HIS A 15 -15.83 1.33 11.17
N SER A 16 -16.59 0.44 11.81
CA SER A 16 -17.37 0.73 13.01
C SER A 16 -16.58 0.50 14.30
N GLY A 17 -15.56 -0.36 14.26
CA GLY A 17 -14.67 -0.64 15.38
C GLY A 17 -13.25 -1.02 14.95
N ALA A 18 -12.26 -0.61 15.74
CA ALA A 18 -10.87 -1.02 15.59
C ALA A 18 -10.26 -1.27 16.98
N ALA A 19 -9.67 -2.45 17.18
CA ALA A 19 -9.10 -2.87 18.45
C ALA A 19 -7.84 -3.73 18.25
N MET A 20 -7.05 -3.88 19.30
CA MET A 20 -5.95 -4.86 19.36
C MET A 20 -6.41 -6.09 20.16
N SER A 21 -5.98 -7.29 19.75
CA SER A 21 -6.20 -8.52 20.53
C SER A 21 -5.42 -8.55 21.85
N VAL A 22 -4.27 -7.88 21.90
CA VAL A 22 -3.38 -7.77 23.05
C VAL A 22 -3.00 -6.30 23.23
N PRO A 23 -3.01 -5.76 24.47
CA PRO A 23 -2.52 -4.41 24.72
C PRO A 23 -1.03 -4.31 24.37
N GLY A 24 -0.71 -3.52 23.34
CA GLY A 24 0.68 -3.33 22.88
C GLY A 24 0.91 -2.06 22.07
N SER A 25 -0.11 -1.22 21.91
CA SER A 25 0.02 0.05 21.17
C SER A 25 0.83 1.07 21.97
N VAL A 26 1.81 1.69 21.32
CA VAL A 26 2.63 2.75 21.93
C VAL A 26 1.84 4.07 21.97
N ILE A 27 2.02 4.86 23.05
CA ILE A 27 1.41 6.19 23.17
C ILE A 27 1.83 7.06 21.98
N GLY A 28 0.86 7.72 21.34
CA GLY A 28 1.09 8.50 20.11
C GLY A 28 1.06 7.67 18.82
N HIS A 29 1.09 6.34 18.92
CA HIS A 29 1.07 5.40 17.79
C HIS A 29 -0.12 4.41 17.87
N GLN A 30 -1.30 4.98 18.09
CA GLN A 30 -2.58 4.29 18.26
C GLN A 30 -3.19 3.87 16.92
N LEU A 31 -4.09 2.86 16.92
CA LEU A 31 -4.75 2.34 15.70
C LEU A 31 -5.49 3.42 14.90
N SER A 32 -6.01 4.47 15.54
CA SER A 32 -6.70 5.55 14.84
C SER A 32 -5.79 6.37 13.92
N ASN A 33 -4.46 6.29 14.08
CA ASN A 33 -3.50 6.90 13.16
C ASN A 33 -3.57 6.28 11.77
N LEU A 34 -3.94 4.99 11.67
CA LEU A 34 -4.04 4.27 10.39
C LEU A 34 -5.16 4.79 9.48
N LYS A 35 -5.96 5.77 9.93
CA LYS A 35 -6.95 6.50 9.12
C LYS A 35 -6.37 7.71 8.38
N ASP A 36 -5.19 8.18 8.79
CA ASP A 36 -4.58 9.40 8.26
C ASP A 36 -3.66 9.08 7.09
N ASP A 37 -3.68 9.90 6.05
CA ASP A 37 -2.81 9.74 4.89
C ASP A 37 -1.39 10.29 5.13
N GLN A 38 -1.15 10.96 6.26
CA GLN A 38 0.19 11.40 6.64
C GLN A 38 1.08 10.20 7.00
N LYS A 39 2.04 9.86 6.14
CA LYS A 39 2.95 8.72 6.35
C LYS A 39 3.74 8.74 7.66
N ALA A 40 3.92 9.91 8.29
CA ALA A 40 4.58 10.01 9.59
C ALA A 40 3.67 9.62 10.78
N LYS A 41 2.34 9.55 10.58
CA LYS A 41 1.40 9.13 11.62
C LYS A 41 1.22 7.62 11.56
N THR A 42 1.96 6.93 12.40
CA THR A 42 2.02 5.47 12.38
C THR A 42 1.31 4.85 13.56
N TRP A 43 0.84 3.62 13.39
CA TRP A 43 0.59 2.70 14.49
C TRP A 43 1.88 1.93 14.80
N ARG A 44 2.10 1.62 16.09
CA ARG A 44 3.23 0.81 16.55
C ARG A 44 2.81 -0.23 17.55
N SER A 45 3.41 -1.41 17.46
CA SER A 45 3.35 -2.47 18.46
C SER A 45 4.73 -2.85 18.97
N VAL A 46 4.89 -2.96 20.29
CA VAL A 46 6.08 -3.56 20.91
C VAL A 46 6.00 -5.08 21.03
N ASP A 47 4.82 -5.67 20.85
CA ASP A 47 4.72 -7.11 20.60
C ASP A 47 5.18 -7.35 19.15
N LEU A 48 6.28 -8.10 19.01
CA LEU A 48 6.87 -8.49 17.73
C LEU A 48 6.47 -9.91 17.31
N SER A 49 5.77 -10.65 18.15
CA SER A 49 5.49 -12.07 17.94
C SER A 49 4.12 -12.31 17.31
N SER A 50 3.08 -11.65 17.81
CA SER A 50 1.71 -11.89 17.37
C SER A 50 0.76 -10.71 17.64
N PRO A 51 1.12 -9.43 17.40
CA PRO A 51 0.12 -8.37 17.48
C PRO A 51 -0.94 -8.59 16.40
N LYS A 52 -2.20 -8.52 16.82
CA LYS A 52 -3.34 -8.67 15.92
C LYS A 52 -4.27 -7.48 16.02
N MET A 53 -4.46 -6.83 14.87
CA MET A 53 -5.42 -5.75 14.68
C MET A 53 -6.77 -6.36 14.29
N ILE A 54 -7.84 -5.93 14.95
CA ILE A 54 -9.21 -6.38 14.72
C ILE A 54 -10.02 -5.19 14.23
N ILE A 55 -10.53 -5.29 13.02
CA ILE A 55 -11.32 -4.25 12.35
C ILE A 55 -12.71 -4.81 12.09
N THR A 56 -13.76 -4.06 12.43
CA THR A 56 -15.15 -4.46 12.25
C THR A 56 -15.94 -3.41 11.50
N TRP A 57 -16.96 -3.84 10.76
CA TRP A 57 -17.91 -2.97 10.06
C TRP A 57 -19.33 -3.22 10.57
N ALA A 58 -20.17 -2.18 10.53
CA ALA A 58 -21.58 -2.30 10.90
C ALA A 58 -22.45 -2.92 9.79
N SER A 59 -21.90 -3.02 8.57
CA SER A 59 -22.53 -3.65 7.43
C SER A 59 -21.53 -4.54 6.71
N ALA A 60 -22.02 -5.64 6.16
CA ALA A 60 -21.27 -6.54 5.30
C ALA A 60 -20.53 -5.80 4.17
N GLN A 61 -19.24 -6.10 4.06
CA GLN A 61 -18.33 -5.59 3.04
C GLN A 61 -17.98 -6.66 2.00
N GLU A 62 -17.45 -6.21 0.87
CA GLU A 62 -16.80 -7.06 -0.14
C GLU A 62 -15.30 -6.73 -0.17
N ILE A 63 -14.44 -7.73 0.07
CA ILE A 63 -12.99 -7.56 0.14
C ILE A 63 -12.31 -8.54 -0.81
N SER A 64 -11.38 -8.03 -1.61
CA SER A 64 -10.51 -8.87 -2.46
C SER A 64 -9.03 -8.49 -2.34
N GLY A 65 -8.69 -7.45 -1.58
CA GLY A 65 -7.31 -7.13 -1.27
C GLY A 65 -7.16 -6.26 -0.02
N VAL A 66 -6.00 -6.42 0.61
CA VAL A 66 -5.57 -5.64 1.77
C VAL A 66 -4.09 -5.30 1.58
N ALA A 67 -3.75 -4.03 1.71
CA ALA A 67 -2.39 -3.54 1.66
C ALA A 67 -2.04 -2.79 2.96
N LEU A 68 -0.80 -2.98 3.41
CA LEU A 68 -0.19 -2.27 4.51
C LEU A 68 0.88 -1.36 3.92
N ALA A 69 0.70 -0.05 4.05
CA ALA A 69 1.63 0.92 3.47
C ALA A 69 2.51 1.57 4.54
N PHE A 70 3.76 1.83 4.13
CA PHE A 70 4.82 2.38 4.95
C PHE A 70 4.98 1.57 6.24
N THR A 71 5.45 0.35 6.06
CA THR A 71 5.77 -0.57 7.14
C THR A 71 7.27 -0.65 7.37
N ASN A 72 7.67 -1.02 8.58
CA ASN A 72 9.05 -1.41 8.89
C ASN A 72 9.20 -2.95 8.92
N LEU A 73 8.31 -3.69 8.27
CA LEU A 73 8.42 -5.14 8.19
C LEU A 73 9.68 -5.51 7.43
N ILE A 74 10.34 -6.56 7.90
CA ILE A 74 11.61 -7.01 7.36
C ILE A 74 11.52 -8.41 6.74
N ALA A 75 12.53 -8.83 5.98
CA ALA A 75 12.72 -10.21 5.59
C ALA A 75 12.70 -11.13 6.82
N GLY A 76 11.82 -12.13 6.80
CA GLY A 76 11.50 -12.99 7.94
C GLY A 76 10.27 -12.57 8.74
N SER A 77 9.76 -11.35 8.55
CA SER A 77 8.45 -10.95 9.06
C SER A 77 7.33 -11.65 8.29
N THR A 78 6.17 -11.79 8.92
CA THR A 78 4.95 -12.30 8.29
C THR A 78 3.76 -11.39 8.58
N PHE A 79 2.77 -11.46 7.71
CA PHE A 79 1.44 -10.93 7.96
C PHE A 79 0.38 -11.92 7.50
N GLN A 80 -0.75 -11.97 8.18
CA GLN A 80 -1.87 -12.85 7.88
C GLN A 80 -3.17 -12.07 7.99
N ILE A 81 -4.06 -12.30 7.03
CA ILE A 81 -5.37 -11.66 6.99
C ILE A 81 -6.45 -12.73 7.10
N THR A 82 -7.33 -12.56 8.08
CA THR A 82 -8.44 -13.47 8.35
C THR A 82 -9.75 -12.70 8.32
N LEU A 83 -10.73 -13.17 7.56
CA LEU A 83 -12.02 -12.50 7.34
C LEU A 83 -13.17 -13.34 7.89
N TYR A 84 -14.11 -12.69 8.57
CA TYR A 84 -15.29 -13.33 9.16
C TYR A 84 -16.58 -12.61 8.77
N ASP A 85 -17.71 -13.33 8.85
CA ASP A 85 -19.05 -12.84 8.52
C ASP A 85 -19.74 -12.04 9.65
N ASP A 86 -19.18 -12.05 10.86
CA ASP A 86 -19.76 -11.40 12.04
C ASP A 86 -18.69 -10.58 12.80
N PRO A 87 -19.03 -9.37 13.32
CA PRO A 87 -18.12 -8.53 14.09
C PRO A 87 -17.48 -9.23 15.29
N ALA A 88 -18.13 -10.26 15.86
CA ALA A 88 -17.66 -11.06 16.98
C ALA A 88 -16.89 -12.33 16.57
N ALA A 89 -16.46 -12.43 15.30
CA ALA A 89 -15.78 -13.59 14.70
C ALA A 89 -16.68 -14.84 14.59
N GLY A 90 -17.65 -14.76 13.67
CA GLY A 90 -18.54 -15.87 13.30
C GLY A 90 -17.86 -16.92 12.41
N THR A 91 -18.45 -17.20 11.25
CA THR A 91 -17.89 -18.10 10.25
C THR A 91 -16.63 -17.52 9.64
N LEU A 92 -15.57 -18.32 9.59
CA LEU A 92 -14.37 -17.98 8.82
C LEU A 92 -14.70 -17.98 7.32
N LEU A 93 -14.61 -16.82 6.69
CA LEU A 93 -14.85 -16.65 5.26
C LEU A 93 -13.58 -16.84 4.44
N HIS A 94 -12.46 -16.33 4.96
CA HIS A 94 -11.18 -16.40 4.26
C HIS A 94 -10.00 -16.30 5.22
N ASP A 95 -8.92 -16.99 4.88
CA ASP A 95 -7.64 -16.90 5.56
C ASP A 95 -6.53 -16.96 4.50
N THR A 96 -5.66 -15.96 4.48
CA THR A 96 -4.51 -15.95 3.57
C THR A 96 -3.41 -16.93 3.99
N GLY A 97 -3.43 -17.38 5.25
CA GLY A 97 -2.26 -17.92 5.91
C GLY A 97 -1.18 -16.86 6.12
N ALA A 98 -0.08 -17.25 6.77
CA ALA A 98 1.06 -16.36 6.97
C ALA A 98 1.79 -16.10 5.64
N ILE A 99 1.76 -14.85 5.20
CA ILE A 99 2.49 -14.38 4.02
C ILE A 99 3.85 -13.85 4.50
N PRO A 100 4.97 -14.48 4.10
CA PRO A 100 6.29 -14.02 4.52
C PRO A 100 6.77 -12.85 3.67
N VAL A 101 7.45 -11.90 4.30
CA VAL A 101 8.30 -10.92 3.62
C VAL A 101 9.68 -11.54 3.45
N THR A 102 10.22 -11.52 2.24
CA THR A 102 11.46 -12.24 1.90
C THR A 102 12.62 -11.35 1.50
N TYR A 103 12.40 -10.04 1.46
CA TYR A 103 13.41 -9.08 1.03
C TYR A 103 13.37 -7.82 1.88
N ASN A 104 14.53 -7.20 2.05
CA ASN A 104 14.72 -5.89 2.65
C ASN A 104 15.57 -5.03 1.75
N TYR A 105 15.16 -3.78 1.60
CA TYR A 105 16.09 -2.75 1.17
C TYR A 105 16.98 -2.33 2.33
N ASP A 106 18.20 -1.91 2.00
CA ASP A 106 19.05 -1.22 2.96
C ASP A 106 18.39 0.10 3.41
N PRO A 107 18.53 0.49 4.68
CA PRO A 107 18.08 1.80 5.14
C PRO A 107 18.70 2.94 4.32
N PRO A 108 17.96 4.03 4.04
CA PRO A 108 18.54 5.19 3.39
C PRO A 108 19.72 5.75 4.21
N VAL A 109 20.71 6.33 3.52
CA VAL A 109 21.90 6.91 4.18
C VAL A 109 21.50 7.87 5.31
N GLY A 110 22.10 7.70 6.49
CA GLY A 110 21.81 8.49 7.68
C GLY A 110 20.64 7.98 8.54
N PHE A 111 20.12 6.79 8.24
CA PHE A 111 19.12 6.09 9.04
C PHE A 111 19.59 4.67 9.36
N ASP A 112 19.23 4.17 10.55
CA ASP A 112 19.57 2.82 10.99
C ASP A 112 18.54 1.77 10.56
N SER A 113 17.34 2.21 10.15
CA SER A 113 16.24 1.36 9.72
C SER A 113 15.33 2.05 8.69
N ILE A 114 14.38 1.28 8.15
CA ILE A 114 13.36 1.75 7.20
C ILE A 114 12.07 2.25 7.88
N GLY A 115 12.10 2.55 9.18
CA GLY A 115 10.95 3.09 9.93
C GLY A 115 10.61 4.54 9.57
N SER A 116 9.63 5.13 10.27
CA SER A 116 9.01 6.41 9.89
C SER A 116 9.92 7.62 9.82
N ALA A 117 11.05 7.61 10.52
CA ALA A 117 12.08 8.64 10.39
C ALA A 117 12.68 8.69 8.97
N SER A 118 12.71 7.56 8.27
CA SER A 118 13.32 7.40 6.95
C SER A 118 12.34 7.57 5.78
N PHE A 119 11.02 7.60 6.03
CA PHE A 119 9.99 7.63 4.96
C PHE A 119 10.10 8.86 4.04
N ALA A 120 10.57 10.00 4.56
CA ALA A 120 10.79 11.19 3.74
C ALA A 120 12.02 11.07 2.81
N TYR A 121 12.84 10.03 2.98
CA TYR A 121 14.11 9.84 2.31
C TYR A 121 14.18 8.50 1.57
N GLY A 122 13.03 8.01 1.09
CA GLY A 122 12.92 6.77 0.33
C GLY A 122 12.87 5.49 1.17
N GLY A 123 12.67 5.61 2.49
CA GLY A 123 12.43 4.47 3.37
C GLY A 123 10.96 4.03 3.41
N GLY A 124 10.70 2.96 4.15
CA GLY A 124 9.38 2.33 4.26
C GLY A 124 9.09 1.32 3.16
N ALA A 125 8.32 0.29 3.51
CA ALA A 125 7.90 -0.76 2.58
C ALA A 125 6.38 -0.80 2.43
N HIS A 126 5.91 -1.38 1.33
CA HIS A 126 4.51 -1.70 1.11
C HIS A 126 4.36 -3.21 0.99
N VAL A 127 3.42 -3.80 1.73
CA VAL A 127 3.08 -5.21 1.58
C VAL A 127 1.59 -5.34 1.29
N SER A 128 1.20 -6.39 0.56
CA SER A 128 -0.21 -6.56 0.18
C SER A 128 -0.56 -8.02 0.00
N ALA A 129 -1.79 -8.38 0.35
CA ALA A 129 -2.42 -9.63 -0.04
C ALA A 129 -3.60 -9.34 -0.96
N PHE A 130 -3.72 -10.13 -2.01
CA PHE A 130 -4.83 -10.08 -2.95
C PHE A 130 -5.37 -11.50 -3.13
N PHE A 131 -6.69 -11.64 -3.18
CA PHE A 131 -7.38 -12.93 -3.20
C PHE A 131 -8.72 -12.81 -3.95
N ASN A 132 -9.38 -13.94 -4.17
CA ASN A 132 -10.71 -13.95 -4.79
C ASN A 132 -11.69 -13.16 -3.93
N SER A 133 -12.63 -12.45 -4.58
CA SER A 133 -13.57 -11.58 -3.86
C SER A 133 -14.36 -12.35 -2.79
N VAL A 134 -14.34 -11.84 -1.56
CA VAL A 134 -15.03 -12.38 -0.39
C VAL A 134 -16.13 -11.39 0.00
N SER A 135 -17.38 -11.83 -0.12
CA SER A 135 -18.56 -11.05 0.27
C SER A 135 -19.03 -11.39 1.67
N GLY A 136 -19.75 -10.47 2.32
CA GLY A 136 -20.35 -10.74 3.62
C GLY A 136 -19.41 -10.46 4.79
N VAL A 137 -18.29 -9.77 4.57
CA VAL A 137 -17.25 -9.58 5.59
C VAL A 137 -17.68 -8.48 6.56
N GLU A 138 -17.77 -8.80 7.84
CA GLU A 138 -18.06 -7.83 8.91
C GLU A 138 -16.91 -7.70 9.92
N ARG A 139 -15.90 -8.58 9.84
CA ARG A 139 -14.67 -8.52 10.62
C ARG A 139 -13.45 -8.93 9.80
N MET A 140 -12.37 -8.17 9.95
CA MET A 140 -11.04 -8.47 9.44
C MET A 140 -10.05 -8.47 10.59
N GLU A 141 -9.24 -9.53 10.66
CA GLU A 141 -8.09 -9.60 11.55
C GLU A 141 -6.81 -9.53 10.73
N ILE A 142 -5.85 -8.74 11.19
CA ILE A 142 -4.50 -8.66 10.61
C ILE A 142 -3.51 -9.01 11.72
N GLU A 143 -2.88 -10.17 11.60
CA GLU A 143 -1.86 -10.65 12.52
C GLU A 143 -0.48 -10.50 11.90
N LEU A 144 0.50 -10.07 12.70
CA LEU A 144 1.85 -9.77 12.24
C LEU A 144 2.87 -10.53 13.10
N THR A 145 4.01 -10.86 12.51
CA THR A 145 5.19 -11.33 13.24
C THR A 145 6.42 -10.65 12.66
N SER A 146 7.32 -10.19 13.52
CA SER A 146 8.56 -9.53 13.12
C SER A 146 9.64 -9.65 14.21
N ALA A 147 9.84 -10.86 14.76
CA ALA A 147 10.68 -11.10 15.93
C ALA A 147 12.13 -10.60 15.81
N GLY A 148 12.68 -10.55 14.59
CA GLY A 148 14.03 -10.05 14.30
C GLY A 148 14.12 -8.56 14.00
N ASN A 149 13.05 -7.77 14.20
CA ASN A 149 13.04 -6.36 13.84
C ASN A 149 14.02 -5.57 14.73
N PRO A 150 15.07 -4.95 14.16
CA PRO A 150 16.06 -4.21 14.95
C PRO A 150 15.48 -2.97 15.64
N ASP A 151 14.35 -2.44 15.16
CA ASP A 151 13.69 -1.28 15.77
C ASP A 151 13.06 -1.61 17.14
N GLY A 152 12.83 -2.90 17.44
CA GLY A 152 12.15 -3.32 18.66
C GLY A 152 10.63 -3.08 18.66
N TYR A 153 10.07 -2.64 17.54
CA TYR A 153 8.63 -2.49 17.32
C TYR A 153 8.24 -2.79 15.87
N ILE A 154 6.98 -3.16 15.65
CA ILE A 154 6.35 -3.16 14.31
C ILE A 154 5.67 -1.82 14.10
N GLU A 155 5.81 -1.26 12.90
CA GLU A 155 5.24 0.03 12.51
C GLU A 155 4.51 -0.08 11.17
N ILE A 156 3.33 0.55 11.09
CA ILE A 156 2.51 0.65 9.87
C ILE A 156 1.88 2.04 9.84
N SER A 157 1.85 2.68 8.68
CA SER A 157 1.23 4.02 8.55
C SER A 157 -0.21 3.96 8.05
N ARG A 158 -0.52 3.01 7.16
CA ARG A 158 -1.84 2.95 6.53
C ARG A 158 -2.27 1.51 6.24
N ILE A 159 -3.54 1.23 6.48
CA ILE A 159 -4.21 0.03 5.96
C ILE A 159 -5.12 0.46 4.83
N ILE A 160 -5.02 -0.23 3.70
CA ILE A 160 -5.90 -0.07 2.55
C ILE A 160 -6.59 -1.41 2.33
N ALA A 161 -7.90 -1.47 2.55
CA ALA A 161 -8.69 -2.67 2.32
C ALA A 161 -9.86 -2.38 1.38
N GLY A 162 -10.30 -3.39 0.64
CA GLY A 162 -11.51 -3.32 -0.17
C GLY A 162 -11.46 -4.22 -1.39
N LYS A 163 -12.33 -3.90 -2.35
CA LYS A 163 -12.36 -4.57 -3.65
C LYS A 163 -11.35 -3.93 -4.59
N PHE A 164 -10.39 -4.71 -5.07
CA PHE A 164 -9.49 -4.25 -6.13
C PHE A 164 -10.22 -4.22 -7.48
N TRP A 165 -9.77 -3.33 -8.36
CA TRP A 165 -10.04 -3.42 -9.79
C TRP A 165 -8.79 -3.94 -10.51
N GLU A 166 -8.99 -4.78 -11.51
CA GLU A 166 -7.97 -5.22 -12.45
C GLU A 166 -8.54 -5.06 -13.87
N PRO A 167 -7.71 -4.64 -14.85
CA PRO A 167 -8.15 -4.60 -16.23
C PRO A 167 -8.22 -6.00 -16.84
N ASN A 168 -9.09 -6.19 -17.83
CA ASN A 168 -9.15 -7.42 -18.61
C ASN A 168 -7.86 -7.64 -19.41
N GLU A 169 -7.29 -6.56 -19.94
CA GLU A 169 -5.99 -6.53 -20.61
C GLU A 169 -4.96 -5.84 -19.70
N ASN A 170 -3.86 -6.52 -19.38
CA ASN A 170 -2.89 -6.01 -18.41
C ASN A 170 -2.25 -4.67 -18.84
N ALA A 171 -1.63 -3.98 -17.88
CA ALA A 171 -0.76 -2.85 -18.18
C ALA A 171 0.32 -3.23 -19.20
N ASP A 172 0.66 -2.26 -20.06
CA ASP A 172 1.68 -2.42 -21.07
C ASP A 172 3.05 -2.66 -20.41
N TYR A 173 3.92 -3.40 -21.10
CA TYR A 173 5.33 -3.47 -20.71
C TYR A 173 5.98 -2.09 -20.75
N GLY A 174 6.93 -1.87 -19.83
CA GLY A 174 7.63 -0.59 -19.70
C GLY A 174 7.03 0.34 -18.64
N ALA A 175 6.19 -0.19 -17.73
CA ALA A 175 5.91 0.50 -16.48
C ALA A 175 7.23 0.79 -15.73
N LYS A 176 7.29 1.95 -15.07
CA LYS A 176 8.50 2.44 -14.41
C LYS A 176 8.21 2.90 -12.98
N THR A 177 9.20 2.72 -12.13
CA THR A 177 9.27 3.28 -10.77
C THR A 177 10.40 4.30 -10.75
N ASP A 178 10.06 5.57 -10.55
CA ASP A 178 10.98 6.70 -10.47
C ASP A 178 11.26 7.04 -9.00
N PHE A 179 12.49 7.45 -8.69
CA PHE A 179 12.85 8.10 -7.42
C PHE A 179 13.08 9.58 -7.68
N ILE A 180 12.25 10.43 -7.08
CA ILE A 180 12.31 11.88 -7.21
C ILE A 180 13.08 12.43 -6.01
N ASP A 181 14.31 12.88 -6.24
CA ASP A 181 15.17 13.52 -5.24
C ASP A 181 15.10 15.05 -5.38
N THR A 182 14.78 15.72 -4.28
CA THR A 182 14.67 17.20 -4.21
C THR A 182 15.93 17.87 -3.67
N THR A 183 17.01 17.10 -3.45
CA THR A 183 18.31 17.59 -3.00
C THR A 183 18.84 18.68 -3.93
N THR A 184 19.31 19.78 -3.35
CA THR A 184 19.90 20.89 -4.09
C THR A 184 21.37 21.06 -3.76
N GLY A 185 22.14 21.66 -4.68
CA GLY A 185 23.55 21.89 -4.49
C GLY A 185 23.96 23.26 -5.02
N MET A 186 24.88 23.92 -4.31
CA MET A 186 25.47 25.19 -4.72
C MET A 186 26.98 25.16 -4.58
N ARG A 187 27.69 25.75 -5.55
CA ARG A 187 29.15 25.89 -5.48
C ARG A 187 29.53 27.18 -4.75
N THR A 188 30.46 27.08 -3.82
CA THR A 188 31.02 28.24 -3.12
C THR A 188 32.02 28.96 -4.00
N SER A 189 32.32 30.22 -3.66
CA SER A 189 33.39 30.98 -4.30
C SER A 189 34.79 30.37 -4.11
N ALA A 190 34.97 29.50 -3.11
CA ALA A 190 36.21 28.75 -2.88
C ALA A 190 36.29 27.47 -3.74
N GLY A 191 35.21 27.10 -4.44
CA GLY A 191 35.16 25.94 -5.34
C GLY A 191 34.49 24.69 -4.75
N ASP A 192 34.11 24.72 -3.46
CA ASP A 192 33.45 23.58 -2.80
C ASP A 192 31.99 23.43 -3.26
N LEU A 193 31.47 22.20 -3.27
CA LEU A 193 30.05 21.92 -3.49
C LEU A 193 29.36 21.73 -2.13
N ILE A 194 28.47 22.65 -1.77
CA ILE A 194 27.59 22.51 -0.61
C ILE A 194 26.29 21.87 -1.08
N THR A 195 25.85 20.84 -0.36
CA THR A 195 24.63 20.09 -0.66
C THR A 195 23.62 20.28 0.48
N ASP A 196 22.39 20.63 0.12
CA ASP A 196 21.25 20.64 1.03
C ASP A 196 20.35 19.45 0.70
N ARG A 197 20.28 18.50 1.63
CA ARG A 197 19.61 17.21 1.42
C ARG A 197 18.10 17.40 1.41
N GLY A 198 17.48 17.02 0.29
CA GLY A 198 16.04 17.03 0.11
C GLY A 198 15.38 15.70 0.46
N THR A 199 14.07 15.65 0.25
CA THR A 199 13.28 14.41 0.33
C THR A 199 13.47 13.57 -0.92
N ILE A 200 13.35 12.26 -0.76
CA ILE A 200 13.33 11.28 -1.85
C ILE A 200 11.96 10.60 -1.83
N THR A 201 11.22 10.66 -2.93
CA THR A 201 9.84 10.16 -3.03
C THR A 201 9.68 9.29 -4.26
N ARG A 202 8.89 8.22 -4.18
CA ARG A 202 8.63 7.33 -5.32
C ARG A 202 7.50 7.86 -6.20
N ALA A 203 7.64 7.63 -7.50
CA ALA A 203 6.53 7.75 -8.44
C ALA A 203 6.47 6.50 -9.31
N MET A 204 5.27 6.11 -9.73
CA MET A 204 5.04 4.97 -10.59
C MET A 204 4.27 5.42 -11.82
N GLU A 205 4.75 5.03 -13.00
CA GLU A 205 4.07 5.32 -14.27
C GLU A 205 3.82 4.03 -15.04
N PHE A 206 2.61 3.87 -15.55
CA PHE A 206 2.22 2.75 -16.39
C PHE A 206 1.23 3.20 -17.46
N SER A 207 1.12 2.41 -18.53
CA SER A 207 0.16 2.63 -19.62
C SER A 207 -0.70 1.40 -19.81
N MET A 208 -1.91 1.60 -20.34
CA MET A 208 -2.81 0.56 -20.78
C MET A 208 -3.28 0.97 -22.18
N GLN A 209 -2.72 0.38 -23.23
CA GLN A 209 -3.05 0.75 -24.62
C GLN A 209 -4.17 -0.09 -25.24
N ALA A 210 -4.48 -1.25 -24.64
CA ALA A 210 -5.39 -2.24 -25.20
C ALA A 210 -6.75 -2.32 -24.49
N MET A 211 -7.15 -1.32 -23.68
CA MET A 211 -8.38 -1.40 -22.89
C MET A 211 -9.63 -1.59 -23.74
N ASP A 212 -10.52 -2.46 -23.27
CA ASP A 212 -11.85 -2.63 -23.84
C ASP A 212 -12.85 -1.57 -23.30
N ALA A 213 -14.12 -1.68 -23.72
CA ALA A 213 -15.15 -0.75 -23.28
C ALA A 213 -15.51 -0.86 -21.79
N GLN A 214 -15.35 -2.05 -21.19
CA GLN A 214 -15.63 -2.34 -19.79
C GLN A 214 -14.52 -1.78 -18.89
N ASP A 215 -13.25 -2.02 -19.25
CA ASP A 215 -12.07 -1.46 -18.58
C ASP A 215 -12.14 0.06 -18.57
N LYS A 216 -12.45 0.68 -19.71
CA LYS A 216 -12.66 2.13 -19.80
C LYS A 216 -13.75 2.61 -18.83
N ALA A 217 -14.90 1.94 -18.81
CA ALA A 217 -16.01 2.35 -17.96
C ALA A 217 -15.67 2.22 -16.47
N ALA A 218 -15.02 1.13 -16.08
CA ALA A 218 -14.55 0.89 -14.72
C ALA A 218 -13.49 1.92 -14.31
N LEU A 219 -12.50 2.18 -15.17
CA LEU A 219 -11.45 3.16 -14.93
C LEU A 219 -12.02 4.58 -14.79
N ASN A 220 -12.98 4.96 -15.65
CA ASN A 220 -13.69 6.23 -15.52
C ASN A 220 -14.46 6.34 -14.19
N ASN A 221 -15.14 5.26 -13.77
CA ASN A 221 -15.85 5.24 -12.49
C ASN A 221 -14.91 5.34 -11.30
N LEU A 222 -13.78 4.62 -11.33
CA LEU A 222 -12.73 4.68 -10.34
C LEU A 222 -12.26 6.13 -10.18
N PHE A 223 -11.82 6.76 -11.27
CA PHE A 223 -11.27 8.12 -11.21
C PHE A 223 -12.30 9.19 -10.87
N ARG A 224 -13.55 9.06 -11.34
CA ARG A 224 -14.62 9.98 -10.91
C ARG A 224 -14.93 9.86 -9.42
N SER A 225 -14.66 8.71 -8.81
CA SER A 225 -14.94 8.49 -7.39
C SER A 225 -13.86 9.03 -6.46
N ILE A 226 -12.58 8.91 -6.84
CA ILE A 226 -11.44 9.32 -5.98
C ILE A 226 -10.83 10.66 -6.38
N GLY A 227 -10.92 11.04 -7.66
CA GLY A 227 -10.22 12.19 -8.21
C GLY A 227 -8.72 12.20 -7.89
N LYS A 228 -8.13 13.39 -7.77
CA LYS A 228 -6.76 13.58 -7.24
C LYS A 228 -6.72 13.72 -5.72
N SER A 229 -7.89 13.80 -5.07
CA SER A 229 -7.97 14.11 -3.63
C SER A 229 -7.64 12.90 -2.78
N GLN A 230 -8.11 11.72 -3.18
CA GLN A 230 -7.93 10.49 -2.42
C GLN A 230 -6.77 9.65 -2.96
N PRO A 231 -5.91 9.11 -2.10
CA PRO A 231 -4.89 8.16 -2.50
C PRO A 231 -5.49 6.80 -2.84
N LEU A 232 -4.70 6.00 -3.53
CA LEU A 232 -5.01 4.64 -3.93
C LEU A 232 -3.77 3.77 -3.76
N PHE A 233 -3.96 2.46 -3.75
CA PHE A 233 -2.86 1.51 -3.72
C PHE A 233 -2.79 0.76 -5.05
N ILE A 234 -1.59 0.68 -5.64
CA ILE A 234 -1.34 -0.05 -6.89
C ILE A 234 -0.31 -1.13 -6.65
N SER A 235 -0.54 -2.29 -7.28
CA SER A 235 0.46 -3.32 -7.51
C SER A 235 0.48 -3.69 -8.99
N LEU A 236 1.62 -3.50 -9.66
CA LEU A 236 1.82 -3.93 -11.06
C LEU A 236 2.15 -5.42 -11.16
N VAL A 237 2.79 -5.97 -10.12
CA VAL A 237 3.13 -7.39 -10.03
C VAL A 237 2.50 -7.96 -8.75
N PRO A 238 1.16 -8.10 -8.70
CA PRO A 238 0.55 -8.68 -7.53
C PRO A 238 0.85 -10.17 -7.47
N GLY A 239 1.07 -10.66 -6.25
CA GLY A 239 1.31 -12.07 -5.95
C GLY A 239 0.44 -12.51 -4.78
N ASN A 240 0.13 -13.80 -4.74
CA ASN A 240 -0.61 -14.43 -3.63
C ASN A 240 0.35 -15.24 -2.72
N GLY A 241 1.65 -14.98 -2.80
CA GLY A 241 2.71 -15.71 -2.10
C GLY A 241 3.65 -14.76 -1.35
N PRO A 242 4.86 -15.23 -1.00
CA PRO A 242 5.87 -14.44 -0.31
C PRO A 242 6.10 -13.07 -0.97
N ILE A 243 6.22 -12.01 -0.18
CA ILE A 243 6.54 -10.67 -0.68
C ILE A 243 8.01 -10.65 -1.10
N THR A 244 8.23 -10.57 -2.41
CA THR A 244 9.55 -10.48 -3.05
C THR A 244 10.00 -9.04 -3.25
N GLU A 245 11.27 -8.84 -3.63
CA GLU A 245 11.78 -7.52 -4.04
C GLU A 245 10.94 -6.90 -5.15
N GLU A 246 10.61 -7.67 -6.20
CA GLU A 246 9.80 -7.22 -7.34
C GLU A 246 8.43 -6.68 -6.88
N GLN A 247 7.80 -7.34 -5.91
CA GLN A 247 6.56 -6.86 -5.33
C GLN A 247 6.74 -5.54 -4.56
N LEU A 248 7.82 -5.39 -3.79
CA LEU A 248 8.11 -4.16 -3.05
C LEU A 248 8.39 -2.97 -3.98
N SER A 249 9.14 -3.18 -5.07
CA SER A 249 9.48 -2.13 -6.03
C SER A 249 8.32 -1.76 -6.96
N GLN A 250 7.39 -2.70 -7.21
CA GLN A 250 6.25 -2.53 -8.13
C GLN A 250 4.92 -2.30 -7.40
N GLN A 251 4.97 -1.81 -6.15
CA GLN A 251 3.82 -1.37 -5.37
C GLN A 251 3.97 0.09 -4.92
N ILE A 252 2.86 0.83 -4.87
CA ILE A 252 2.86 2.22 -4.41
C ILE A 252 1.53 2.56 -3.73
N TYR A 253 1.60 3.32 -2.64
CA TYR A 253 0.47 4.04 -2.07
C TYR A 253 0.62 5.53 -2.39
N GLY A 254 -0.29 6.10 -3.16
CA GLY A 254 -0.07 7.43 -3.72
C GLY A 254 -1.30 8.08 -4.33
N LYS A 255 -1.12 9.32 -4.78
CA LYS A 255 -2.14 10.12 -5.47
C LYS A 255 -1.81 10.28 -6.95
N LEU A 256 -2.83 10.56 -7.75
CA LEU A 256 -2.65 10.88 -9.16
C LEU A 256 -1.93 12.21 -9.33
N ASP A 257 -0.80 12.18 -10.02
CA ASP A 257 0.00 13.37 -10.36
C ASP A 257 -0.64 14.14 -11.52
N GLN A 258 -1.14 13.40 -12.51
CA GLN A 258 -1.64 13.95 -13.77
C GLN A 258 -3.17 13.87 -13.87
N ASP A 259 -3.76 14.75 -14.68
CA ASP A 259 -5.19 14.68 -15.00
C ASP A 259 -5.53 13.43 -15.81
N LEU A 260 -6.77 13.00 -15.72
CA LEU A 260 -7.26 11.87 -16.50
C LEU A 260 -7.49 12.31 -17.95
N SER A 261 -6.69 11.76 -18.85
CA SER A 261 -7.03 11.64 -20.27
C SER A 261 -7.18 10.16 -20.63
N VAL A 262 -8.23 9.84 -21.39
CA VAL A 262 -8.45 8.54 -22.03
C VAL A 262 -8.60 8.82 -23.52
N THR A 263 -7.76 8.18 -24.33
CA THR A 263 -7.76 8.34 -25.78
C THR A 263 -8.50 7.17 -26.43
N LEU A 264 -9.14 7.41 -27.58
CA LEU A 264 -9.71 6.38 -28.44
C LEU A 264 -8.79 6.20 -29.67
N PRO A 265 -7.70 5.41 -29.57
CA PRO A 265 -6.76 5.22 -30.67
C PRO A 265 -7.40 4.51 -31.88
N PHE A 266 -8.31 3.55 -31.65
CA PHE A 266 -9.01 2.80 -32.69
C PHE A 266 -10.46 2.52 -32.27
N PHE A 267 -11.30 2.08 -33.21
CA PHE A 267 -12.67 1.68 -32.90
C PHE A 267 -12.69 0.63 -31.79
N GLN A 268 -13.40 0.93 -30.69
CA GLN A 268 -13.55 0.07 -29.49
C GLN A 268 -12.26 -0.28 -28.74
N ARG A 269 -11.14 0.42 -28.99
CA ARG A 269 -9.93 0.31 -28.17
C ARG A 269 -9.61 1.66 -27.54
N TYR A 270 -9.28 1.62 -26.25
CA TYR A 270 -9.00 2.81 -25.46
C TYR A 270 -7.61 2.74 -24.88
N SER A 271 -6.96 3.89 -24.73
CA SER A 271 -5.65 3.98 -24.11
C SER A 271 -5.59 5.03 -23.02
N ALA A 272 -4.82 4.75 -21.97
CA ALA A 272 -4.55 5.68 -20.90
C ALA A 272 -3.16 5.43 -20.30
N SER A 273 -2.44 6.51 -20.00
CA SER A 273 -1.20 6.50 -19.21
C SER A 273 -1.45 7.19 -17.89
N LYS A 274 -0.85 6.66 -16.82
CA LYS A 274 -1.06 7.15 -15.46
C LYS A 274 0.25 7.23 -14.71
N ARG A 275 0.40 8.34 -13.98
CA ARG A 275 1.50 8.57 -13.04
C ARG A 275 0.94 8.78 -11.64
N ILE A 276 1.41 7.97 -10.71
CA ILE A 276 1.09 8.04 -9.28
C ILE A 276 2.33 8.52 -8.55
N VAL A 277 2.15 9.46 -7.62
CA VAL A 277 3.22 9.93 -6.73
C VAL A 277 2.85 9.51 -5.32
N GLU A 278 3.83 8.97 -4.61
CA GLU A 278 3.70 8.55 -3.21
C GLU A 278 3.24 9.71 -2.32
N VAL A 279 2.43 9.40 -1.29
CA VAL A 279 1.91 10.38 -0.32
C VAL A 279 2.99 10.96 0.58
#